data_AF-A0A1H7R8R0-F1
#
_entry.id   AF-A0A1H7R8R0-F1
#
_cell.length_a   1.000
_cell.length_b   1.000
_cell.length_c   1.000
_cell.angle_alpha   90.00
_cell.angle_beta   90.00
_cell.angle_gamma   90.00
#
_symmetry.space_group_name_H-M   'P 1'
#
loop_
_entity.id
_entity.type
_entity.pdbx_description
1 polymer ?
#
loop_
_entity_poly.entity_id
_entity_poly.type
_entity_poly.pdbx_seq_one_letter_code
_entity_poly.pdbx_strand_id
1 'polypeptide(L)'
;MNFNNISIEAKHQLLDSVRSDTMYAIDYQLYGVRKTLYSRIISSNKPAVADVPEMEELYFYFSAVTLIKQLHGEGLSPDIFISEVSQLGSAFTIGSYLQLVGRGTKKIFGLLRESDPFSKETGWYTMERIFGSSGREIGGRVLCSNNGVALKTYEADAILLAQKLAIQLGLEIGPVSGVNLLRAIELQNWTDDEESMITVFQDDISALQKIQPQYHDAEKRLNAYNIAFLDYRELRKVPEAFFKQLLGLV
;
A
#
# COMPACT_ATOMS: atom_id res chain seq x y z
N MET A 1 2.68 6.55 20.11
CA MET A 1 1.44 7.37 20.20
C MET A 1 0.83 7.21 21.58
N ASN A 2 0.26 8.28 22.13
CA ASN A 2 -0.52 8.24 23.38
C ASN A 2 -2.01 8.18 23.02
N PHE A 3 -2.67 7.04 23.28
CA PHE A 3 -4.07 6.82 22.91
C PHE A 3 -5.07 7.24 24.01
N ASN A 4 -4.60 7.90 25.08
CA ASN A 4 -5.45 8.29 26.20
C ASN A 4 -6.40 9.45 25.86
N ASN A 5 -6.08 10.24 24.83
CA ASN A 5 -6.88 11.38 24.40
C ASN A 5 -7.96 11.02 23.36
N ILE A 6 -8.03 9.75 22.97
CA ILE A 6 -9.00 9.25 21.98
C ILE A 6 -10.23 8.71 22.71
N SER A 7 -11.42 9.10 22.26
CA SER A 7 -12.67 8.62 22.84
C SER A 7 -12.79 7.09 22.72
N ILE A 8 -13.49 6.46 23.65
CA ILE A 8 -13.75 5.00 23.61
C ILE A 8 -14.45 4.61 22.31
N GLU A 9 -15.38 5.44 21.83
CA GLU A 9 -16.08 5.23 20.57
C GLU A 9 -15.13 5.24 19.36
N ALA A 10 -14.23 6.22 19.27
CA ALA A 10 -13.23 6.28 18.20
C ALA A 10 -12.27 5.07 18.24
N LYS A 11 -11.91 4.58 19.45
CA LYS A 11 -11.12 3.34 19.60
C LYS A 11 -11.85 2.12 19.04
N HIS A 12 -13.15 2.00 19.28
CA HIS A 12 -13.97 0.92 18.72
C HIS A 12 -14.10 1.02 17.20
N GLN A 13 -14.30 2.23 16.66
CA GLN A 13 -14.32 2.44 15.21
C GLN A 13 -13.01 2.02 14.53
N LEU A 14 -11.85 2.39 15.12
CA LEU A 14 -10.54 1.96 14.63
C LEU A 14 -10.37 0.44 14.68
N LEU A 15 -10.81 -0.17 15.79
CA LEU A 15 -10.75 -1.62 15.94
C LEU A 15 -11.54 -2.33 14.84
N ASP A 16 -12.75 -1.86 14.53
CA ASP A 16 -13.59 -2.46 13.51
C ASP A 16 -13.01 -2.27 12.10
N SER A 17 -12.47 -1.09 11.77
CA SER A 17 -11.81 -0.87 10.48
C SER A 17 -10.61 -1.82 10.29
N VAL A 18 -9.73 -1.94 11.28
CA VAL A 18 -8.50 -2.77 11.16
C VAL A 18 -8.80 -4.27 11.14
N ARG A 19 -9.92 -4.70 11.73
CA ARG A 19 -10.39 -6.11 11.68
C ARG A 19 -10.91 -6.52 10.31
N SER A 20 -11.44 -5.56 9.55
CA SER A 20 -11.99 -5.80 8.21
C SER A 20 -10.89 -6.00 7.17
N ASP A 21 -9.72 -5.38 7.38
CA ASP A 21 -8.57 -5.49 6.49
C ASP A 21 -8.04 -6.92 6.42
N THR A 22 -7.69 -7.35 5.21
CA THR A 22 -7.14 -8.68 4.93
C THR A 22 -5.81 -8.53 4.20
N MET A 23 -4.86 -9.42 4.51
CA MET A 23 -3.53 -9.43 3.89
C MET A 23 -3.37 -10.69 3.04
N TYR A 24 -2.76 -10.54 1.88
CA TYR A 24 -2.58 -11.57 0.88
C TYR A 24 -1.10 -11.71 0.52
N ALA A 25 -0.68 -12.96 0.30
CA ALA A 25 0.47 -13.28 -0.54
C ALA A 25 -0.06 -13.63 -1.93
N ILE A 26 0.36 -12.89 -2.96
CA ILE A 26 -0.08 -13.06 -4.34
C ILE A 26 1.09 -13.61 -5.14
N ASP A 27 0.92 -14.82 -5.66
CA ASP A 27 1.88 -15.46 -6.53
C ASP A 27 1.60 -15.09 -7.97
N TYR A 28 2.65 -14.63 -8.66
CA TYR A 28 2.56 -14.25 -10.06
C TYR A 28 3.80 -14.72 -10.82
N GLN A 29 3.67 -14.77 -12.13
CA GLN A 29 4.74 -15.04 -13.06
C GLN A 29 4.99 -13.79 -13.91
N LEU A 30 6.24 -13.40 -14.05
CA LEU A 30 6.68 -12.32 -14.93
C LEU A 30 7.86 -12.81 -15.76
N TYR A 31 7.75 -12.74 -17.10
CA TYR A 31 8.77 -13.28 -18.02
C TYR A 31 9.23 -14.73 -17.73
N GLY A 32 8.34 -15.57 -17.22
CA GLY A 32 8.66 -16.97 -16.88
C GLY A 32 9.20 -17.19 -15.46
N VAL A 33 9.47 -16.12 -14.71
CA VAL A 33 9.95 -16.19 -13.32
C VAL A 33 8.78 -16.07 -12.36
N ARG A 34 8.64 -17.02 -11.44
CA ARG A 34 7.63 -16.99 -10.38
C ARG A 34 8.12 -16.09 -9.24
N LYS A 35 7.26 -15.18 -8.79
CA LYS A 35 7.51 -14.24 -7.69
C LYS A 35 6.28 -14.17 -6.79
N THR A 36 6.50 -13.68 -5.56
CA THR A 36 5.46 -13.45 -4.57
C THR A 36 5.47 -11.99 -4.15
N LEU A 37 4.31 -11.36 -4.20
CA LEU A 37 4.05 -10.02 -3.69
C LEU A 37 3.14 -10.10 -2.47
N TYR A 38 3.46 -9.34 -1.42
CA TYR A 38 2.57 -9.21 -0.26
C TYR A 38 1.75 -7.94 -0.38
N SER A 39 0.43 -8.04 -0.24
CA SER A 39 -0.47 -6.89 -0.27
C SER A 39 -1.45 -6.91 0.89
N ARG A 40 -1.82 -5.72 1.37
CA ARG A 40 -2.89 -5.56 2.36
C ARG A 40 -4.02 -4.74 1.75
N ILE A 41 -5.25 -5.23 1.85
CA ILE A 41 -6.43 -4.41 1.60
C ILE A 41 -6.60 -3.46 2.78
N ILE A 42 -6.55 -2.17 2.47
CA ILE A 42 -6.87 -1.05 3.33
C ILE A 42 -8.29 -0.64 2.93
N SER A 43 -9.27 -1.03 3.76
CA SER A 43 -10.69 -0.85 3.47
C SER A 43 -11.10 0.62 3.25
N SER A 44 -12.04 0.83 2.34
CA SER A 44 -12.72 2.11 2.12
C SER A 44 -13.61 2.53 3.29
N ASN A 45 -13.95 1.61 4.21
CA ASN A 45 -14.60 1.90 5.51
C ASN A 45 -13.61 2.52 6.52
N LYS A 46 -12.88 3.55 6.09
CA LYS A 46 -12.08 4.40 6.98
C LYS A 46 -13.03 5.03 7.99
N PRO A 47 -12.66 5.08 9.28
CA PRO A 47 -13.47 5.81 10.27
C PRO A 47 -13.59 7.26 9.82
N ALA A 48 -14.80 7.83 9.92
CA ALA A 48 -15.03 9.20 9.48
C ALA A 48 -14.10 10.16 10.23
N VAL A 49 -13.38 11.00 9.49
CA VAL A 49 -12.38 11.97 9.99
C VAL A 49 -13.01 13.05 10.90
N ALA A 50 -14.33 13.07 11.03
CA ALA A 50 -15.09 14.18 11.59
C ALA A 50 -14.74 14.53 13.05
N ASP A 51 -14.27 13.57 13.86
CA ASP A 51 -14.14 13.77 15.31
C ASP A 51 -12.69 13.75 15.85
N VAL A 52 -11.70 13.25 15.09
CA VAL A 52 -10.29 13.31 15.49
C VAL A 52 -9.43 13.62 14.26
N PRO A 53 -8.75 14.79 14.21
CA PRO A 53 -7.86 15.18 13.10
C PRO A 53 -6.77 14.14 12.79
N GLU A 54 -6.44 13.29 13.76
CA GLU A 54 -5.39 12.27 13.70
C GLU A 54 -5.92 10.86 13.36
N MET A 55 -7.24 10.66 13.16
CA MET A 55 -7.84 9.33 12.93
C MET A 55 -7.21 8.57 11.77
N GLU A 56 -6.90 9.27 10.67
CA GLU A 56 -6.36 8.62 9.47
C GLU A 56 -4.88 8.25 9.63
N GLU A 57 -4.08 9.10 10.28
CA GLU A 57 -2.70 8.77 10.67
C GLU A 57 -2.68 7.54 11.58
N LEU A 58 -3.61 7.49 12.52
CA LEU A 58 -3.79 6.38 13.44
C LEU A 58 -4.17 5.10 12.69
N TYR A 59 -5.09 5.19 11.74
CA TYR A 59 -5.44 4.04 10.91
C TYR A 59 -4.23 3.52 10.10
N PHE A 60 -3.39 4.40 9.55
CA PHE A 60 -2.15 3.98 8.90
C PHE A 60 -1.12 3.40 9.88
N TYR A 61 -1.04 3.92 11.10
CA TYR A 61 -0.23 3.32 12.16
C TYR A 61 -0.69 1.88 12.47
N PHE A 62 -2.00 1.68 12.68
CA PHE A 62 -2.55 0.36 12.93
C PHE A 62 -2.34 -0.59 11.73
N SER A 63 -2.50 -0.08 10.51
CA SER A 63 -2.21 -0.83 9.29
C SER A 63 -0.76 -1.31 9.26
N ALA A 64 0.20 -0.42 9.58
CA ALA A 64 1.61 -0.75 9.62
C ALA A 64 1.95 -1.77 10.72
N VAL A 65 1.43 -1.58 11.94
CA VAL A 65 1.66 -2.53 13.05
C VAL A 65 1.09 -3.91 12.72
N THR A 66 -0.10 -3.95 12.09
CA THR A 66 -0.71 -5.21 11.69
C THR A 66 0.12 -5.90 10.62
N LEU A 67 0.55 -5.16 9.60
CA LEU A 67 1.41 -5.64 8.53
C LEU A 67 2.69 -6.27 9.09
N ILE A 68 3.40 -5.56 9.97
CA ILE A 68 4.61 -6.07 10.64
C ILE A 68 4.31 -7.38 11.40
N LYS A 69 3.20 -7.43 12.13
CA LYS A 69 2.85 -8.59 12.95
C LYS A 69 2.46 -9.81 12.11
N GLN A 70 1.76 -9.62 10.99
CA GLN A 70 1.41 -10.71 10.07
C GLN A 70 2.66 -11.27 9.39
N LEU A 71 3.55 -10.40 8.90
CA LEU A 71 4.81 -10.79 8.28
C LEU A 71 5.70 -11.57 9.25
N HIS A 72 5.89 -11.05 10.48
CA HIS A 72 6.63 -11.77 11.51
C HIS A 72 6.01 -13.12 11.86
N GLY A 73 4.68 -13.23 11.86
CA GLY A 73 3.98 -14.50 12.10
C GLY A 73 4.28 -15.57 11.04
N GLU A 74 4.62 -15.15 9.83
CA GLU A 74 5.02 -16.00 8.71
C GLU A 74 6.55 -16.14 8.59
N GLY A 75 7.33 -15.53 9.49
CA GLY A 75 8.80 -15.54 9.43
C GLY A 75 9.39 -14.64 8.34
N LEU A 76 8.61 -13.69 7.81
CA LEU A 76 9.00 -12.79 6.74
C LEU A 76 9.52 -11.46 7.28
N SER A 77 10.51 -10.89 6.58
CA SER A 77 11.00 -9.53 6.83
C SER A 77 10.97 -8.76 5.50
N PRO A 78 10.11 -7.73 5.37
CA PRO A 78 9.95 -7.03 4.10
C PRO A 78 11.17 -6.21 3.74
N ASP A 79 11.71 -6.38 2.53
CA ASP A 79 12.85 -5.61 2.03
C ASP A 79 12.40 -4.27 1.43
N ILE A 80 11.28 -4.29 0.72
CA ILE A 80 10.79 -3.15 -0.04
C ILE A 80 9.31 -2.89 0.22
N PHE A 81 8.97 -1.63 0.46
CA PHE A 81 7.59 -1.17 0.52
C PHE A 81 7.33 -0.13 -0.58
N ILE A 82 6.20 -0.26 -1.28
CA ILE A 82 5.77 0.70 -2.30
C ILE A 82 4.28 1.00 -2.20
N SER A 83 3.91 2.27 -2.31
CA SER A 83 2.52 2.71 -2.26
C SER A 83 2.37 4.12 -2.84
N GLU A 84 1.20 4.43 -3.39
CA GLU A 84 0.79 5.81 -3.66
C GLU A 84 0.91 6.67 -2.41
N VAL A 85 1.43 7.88 -2.59
CA VAL A 85 1.41 8.97 -1.62
C VAL A 85 0.06 9.67 -1.73
N SER A 86 -0.78 9.54 -0.70
CA SER A 86 -1.95 10.40 -0.56
C SER A 86 -1.57 11.74 0.08
N GLN A 87 -2.47 12.73 0.05
CA GLN A 87 -2.30 14.02 0.76
C GLN A 87 -1.89 13.88 2.24
N LEU A 88 -2.21 12.74 2.85
CA LEU A 88 -2.00 12.45 4.27
C LEU A 88 -0.86 11.43 4.49
N GLY A 89 -0.11 11.10 3.45
CA GLY A 89 1.17 10.41 3.57
C GLY A 89 1.09 8.91 3.82
N SER A 90 0.09 8.19 3.30
CA SER A 90 -0.07 6.72 3.50
C SER A 90 1.23 5.91 3.30
N ALA A 91 1.94 6.15 2.19
CA ALA A 91 3.24 5.54 1.90
C ALA A 91 4.31 5.92 2.94
N PHE A 92 4.30 7.17 3.38
CA PHE A 92 5.27 7.70 4.34
C PHE A 92 5.04 7.14 5.74
N THR A 93 3.79 7.17 6.22
CA THR A 93 3.42 6.67 7.55
C THR A 93 3.69 5.18 7.64
N ILE A 94 3.12 4.38 6.73
CA ILE A 94 3.31 2.92 6.76
C ILE A 94 4.79 2.56 6.57
N GLY A 95 5.44 3.17 5.58
CA GLY A 95 6.86 2.93 5.29
C GLY A 95 7.76 3.25 6.47
N SER A 96 7.58 4.42 7.09
CA SER A 96 8.40 4.84 8.25
C SER A 96 8.26 3.86 9.42
N TYR A 97 7.06 3.35 9.68
CA TYR A 97 6.85 2.33 10.71
C TYR A 97 7.50 0.99 10.34
N LEU A 98 7.43 0.57 9.07
CA LEU A 98 8.13 -0.62 8.59
C LEU A 98 9.64 -0.51 8.76
N GLN A 99 10.22 0.66 8.50
CA GLN A 99 11.64 0.94 8.71
C GLN A 99 12.04 0.95 10.18
N LEU A 100 11.31 1.70 11.01
CA LEU A 100 11.68 1.94 12.41
C LEU A 100 11.36 0.75 13.33
N VAL A 101 10.25 0.05 13.07
CA VAL A 101 9.69 -0.98 13.97
C VAL A 101 9.72 -2.38 13.34
N GLY A 102 9.58 -2.48 12.02
CA GLY A 102 9.47 -3.74 11.27
C GLY A 102 10.78 -4.52 11.05
N ARG A 103 11.87 -4.16 11.73
CA ARG A 103 13.20 -4.80 11.61
C ARG A 103 13.82 -4.74 10.20
N GLY A 104 13.79 -3.57 9.56
CA GLY A 104 14.74 -3.29 8.49
C GLY A 104 14.22 -3.41 7.06
N THR A 105 12.99 -2.96 6.78
CA THR A 105 12.63 -2.58 5.41
C THR A 105 13.66 -1.60 4.89
N LYS A 106 14.38 -2.01 3.84
CA LYS A 106 15.55 -1.30 3.35
C LYS A 106 15.14 -0.11 2.50
N LYS A 107 14.06 -0.26 1.74
CA LYS A 107 13.64 0.70 0.72
C LYS A 107 12.14 1.01 0.82
N ILE A 108 11.79 2.29 0.74
CA ILE A 108 10.41 2.77 0.65
C ILE A 108 10.28 3.58 -0.65
N PHE A 109 9.23 3.30 -1.41
CA PHE A 109 8.89 3.99 -2.64
C PHE A 109 7.51 4.62 -2.53
N GLY A 110 7.47 5.94 -2.69
CA GLY A 110 6.22 6.69 -2.84
C GLY A 110 5.86 6.84 -4.32
N LEU A 111 4.61 6.55 -4.68
CA LEU A 111 4.10 6.76 -6.03
C LEU A 111 3.26 8.05 -6.09
N LEU A 112 3.45 8.84 -7.14
CA LEU A 112 2.61 9.98 -7.47
C LEU A 112 2.02 9.75 -8.86
N ARG A 113 0.71 10.00 -9.02
CA ARG A 113 0.02 9.88 -10.30
C ARG A 113 -0.11 11.25 -10.94
N GLU A 114 0.10 11.35 -12.26
CA GLU A 114 -0.12 12.61 -12.99
C GLU A 114 -1.57 13.13 -12.85
N SER A 115 -2.53 12.22 -12.65
CA SER A 115 -3.94 12.55 -12.49
C SER A 115 -4.33 13.04 -11.09
N ASP A 116 -3.50 12.80 -10.08
CA ASP A 116 -3.81 13.08 -8.67
C ASP A 116 -3.86 14.61 -8.38
N PRO A 117 -4.87 15.10 -7.63
CA PRO A 117 -5.00 16.52 -7.30
C PRO A 117 -3.78 17.10 -6.58
N PHE A 118 -3.15 16.35 -5.67
CA PHE A 118 -1.96 16.80 -4.96
C PHE A 118 -0.76 16.94 -5.91
N SER A 119 -0.61 16.02 -6.85
CA SER A 119 0.41 16.09 -7.91
C SER A 119 0.19 17.29 -8.85
N LYS A 120 -1.07 17.61 -9.19
CA LYS A 120 -1.45 18.78 -10.00
C LYS A 120 -1.25 20.11 -9.28
N GLU A 121 -1.56 20.16 -7.98
CA GLU A 121 -1.41 21.35 -7.15
C GLU A 121 0.05 21.67 -6.86
N THR A 122 0.85 20.63 -6.57
CA THR A 122 2.25 20.79 -6.19
C THR A 122 3.18 20.85 -7.40
N GLY A 123 2.79 20.27 -8.54
CA GLY A 123 3.64 20.10 -9.72
C GLY A 123 4.66 18.98 -9.56
N TRP A 124 4.44 18.02 -8.64
CA TRP A 124 5.39 16.95 -8.34
C TRP A 124 5.10 15.75 -9.27
N TYR A 125 5.51 15.85 -10.53
CA TYR A 125 5.22 14.81 -11.53
C TYR A 125 6.20 13.62 -11.52
N THR A 126 7.35 13.73 -10.87
CA THR A 126 8.34 12.64 -10.74
C THR A 126 9.37 13.01 -9.68
N MET A 127 9.47 12.29 -8.56
CA MET A 127 10.70 12.31 -7.77
C MET A 127 11.11 10.94 -7.23
N GLU A 128 12.36 10.62 -7.52
CA GLU A 128 13.22 9.66 -6.86
C GLU A 128 13.47 10.09 -5.40
N ARG A 129 13.20 9.30 -4.33
CA ARG A 129 13.94 9.34 -3.03
C ARG A 129 13.39 8.44 -1.88
N ILE A 130 14.33 7.90 -1.09
CA ILE A 130 14.33 7.00 0.10
C ILE A 130 14.41 7.79 1.44
N PHE A 131 14.16 7.15 2.59
CA PHE A 131 14.58 7.70 3.90
C PHE A 131 15.12 6.66 4.88
N GLY A 132 15.82 7.17 5.91
CA GLY A 132 16.16 6.50 7.14
C GLY A 132 16.10 7.47 8.35
N SER A 133 15.64 6.92 9.47
CA SER A 133 15.86 7.25 10.90
C SER A 133 15.31 8.51 11.62
N SER A 134 14.79 9.57 11.00
CA SER A 134 14.31 10.70 11.84
C SER A 134 13.03 11.34 11.32
N GLY A 135 11.90 10.72 11.69
CA GLY A 135 10.58 11.34 11.58
C GLY A 135 10.55 12.67 12.35
N ARG A 136 10.17 13.74 11.64
CA ARG A 136 9.55 14.93 12.21
C ARG A 136 8.75 15.62 11.11
N GLU A 137 7.47 15.80 11.39
CA GLU A 137 6.53 16.60 10.62
C GLU A 137 6.90 18.08 10.76
N ILE A 138 6.97 18.81 9.65
CA ILE A 138 7.00 20.28 9.65
C ILE A 138 6.15 20.78 8.47
N GLY A 139 5.16 21.61 8.78
CA GLY A 139 4.32 22.29 7.80
C GLY A 139 5.13 22.92 6.67
N GLY A 140 4.74 22.59 5.44
CA GLY A 140 5.36 23.07 4.20
C GLY A 140 6.74 22.45 3.92
N ARG A 141 6.81 21.65 2.84
CA ARG A 141 8.04 21.07 2.25
C ARG A 141 8.53 19.79 2.94
N VAL A 142 8.33 18.65 2.29
CA VAL A 142 8.98 17.39 2.67
C VAL A 142 10.23 17.20 1.81
N LEU A 143 11.40 17.18 2.47
CA LEU A 143 12.74 17.23 1.87
C LEU A 143 13.46 15.88 2.04
N CYS A 144 13.72 15.23 0.91
CA CYS A 144 14.08 13.82 0.61
C CYS A 144 15.49 13.26 1.01
N SER A 145 15.68 11.92 1.00
CA SER A 145 16.98 11.19 1.10
C SER A 145 17.11 9.96 0.13
N ASN A 146 18.24 9.28 0.03
CA ASN A 146 18.82 8.78 -1.23
C ASN A 146 18.37 7.37 -1.75
N ASN A 147 17.89 7.30 -3.01
CA ASN A 147 17.74 6.14 -3.95
C ASN A 147 16.34 5.60 -4.32
N GLY A 148 15.24 6.35 -4.21
CA GLY A 148 13.95 5.91 -4.80
C GLY A 148 13.96 6.20 -6.30
N VAL A 149 13.30 5.44 -7.17
CA VAL A 149 13.12 5.80 -8.59
C VAL A 149 11.69 6.30 -8.78
N ALA A 150 11.47 7.43 -9.45
CA ALA A 150 10.13 7.88 -9.82
C ALA A 150 9.63 7.02 -10.98
N LEU A 151 8.67 6.13 -10.71
CA LEU A 151 8.11 5.25 -11.71
C LEU A 151 6.82 5.86 -12.30
N LYS A 152 6.90 6.39 -13.54
CA LYS A 152 5.73 6.93 -14.25
C LYS A 152 4.75 5.81 -14.59
N THR A 153 3.53 5.87 -14.04
CA THR A 153 2.50 4.85 -14.23
C THR A 153 1.43 5.29 -15.20
N TYR A 154 1.14 4.45 -16.20
CA TYR A 154 -0.01 4.63 -17.07
C TYR A 154 -1.25 4.07 -16.37
N GLU A 155 -2.19 4.95 -16.03
CA GLU A 155 -3.44 4.60 -15.32
C GLU A 155 -4.24 3.50 -16.04
N ALA A 156 -4.22 3.51 -17.39
CA ALA A 156 -4.86 2.47 -18.19
C ALA A 156 -4.22 1.07 -18.00
N ASP A 157 -2.90 0.99 -17.82
CA ASP A 157 -2.19 -0.29 -17.60
C ASP A 157 -2.54 -0.86 -16.22
N ALA A 158 -2.62 0.01 -15.22
CA ALA A 158 -3.02 -0.34 -13.86
C ALA A 158 -4.46 -0.87 -13.79
N ILE A 159 -5.39 -0.26 -14.54
CA ILE A 159 -6.78 -0.72 -14.64
C ILE A 159 -6.86 -2.10 -15.27
N LEU A 160 -6.15 -2.33 -16.38
CA LEU A 160 -6.13 -3.64 -17.02
C LEU A 160 -5.49 -4.71 -16.12
N LEU A 161 -4.44 -4.37 -15.36
CA LEU A 161 -3.85 -5.28 -14.40
C LEU A 161 -4.81 -5.63 -13.26
N ALA A 162 -5.55 -4.64 -12.73
CA ALA A 162 -6.60 -4.86 -11.73
C ALA A 162 -7.73 -5.76 -12.26
N GLN A 163 -8.19 -5.52 -13.48
CA GLN A 163 -9.18 -6.39 -14.15
C GLN A 163 -8.64 -7.81 -14.33
N LYS A 164 -7.38 -7.96 -14.72
CA LYS A 164 -6.73 -9.26 -14.87
C LYS A 164 -6.65 -10.00 -13.53
N LEU A 165 -6.32 -9.32 -12.44
CA LEU A 165 -6.31 -9.88 -11.09
C LEU A 165 -7.71 -10.40 -10.69
N ALA A 166 -8.75 -9.60 -10.96
CA ALA A 166 -10.14 -9.99 -10.69
C ALA A 166 -10.57 -11.21 -11.51
N ILE A 167 -10.25 -11.26 -12.81
CA ILE A 167 -10.61 -12.38 -13.69
C ILE A 167 -9.87 -13.67 -13.29
N GLN A 168 -8.58 -13.57 -12.95
CA GLN A 168 -7.74 -14.75 -12.70
C GLN A 168 -7.88 -15.29 -11.27
N LEU A 169 -8.01 -14.41 -10.28
CA LEU A 169 -7.99 -14.78 -8.86
C LEU A 169 -9.26 -14.36 -8.09
N GLY A 170 -10.20 -13.62 -8.70
CA GLY A 170 -11.39 -13.11 -8.01
C GLY A 170 -11.12 -11.97 -7.03
N LEU A 171 -9.90 -11.39 -7.04
CA LEU A 171 -9.55 -10.25 -6.19
C LEU A 171 -9.86 -8.93 -6.91
N GLU A 172 -10.94 -8.29 -6.51
CA GLU A 172 -11.43 -7.04 -7.07
C GLU A 172 -10.78 -5.83 -6.38
N ILE A 173 -10.02 -5.03 -7.13
CA ILE A 173 -9.32 -3.83 -6.63
C ILE A 173 -9.58 -2.63 -7.53
N GLY A 174 -9.43 -1.42 -6.97
CA GLY A 174 -9.59 -0.17 -7.71
C GLY A 174 -8.34 0.31 -8.46
N PRO A 175 -8.43 1.43 -9.20
CA PRO A 175 -7.32 2.02 -9.95
C PRO A 175 -6.05 2.30 -9.14
N VAL A 176 -6.18 2.84 -7.93
CA VAL A 176 -5.03 3.21 -7.10
C VAL A 176 -4.27 1.96 -6.67
N SER A 177 -5.02 0.94 -6.26
CA SER A 177 -4.50 -0.38 -5.94
C SER A 177 -3.85 -1.05 -7.15
N GLY A 178 -4.43 -0.87 -8.35
CA GLY A 178 -3.84 -1.32 -9.61
C GLY A 178 -2.49 -0.66 -9.92
N VAL A 179 -2.35 0.64 -9.64
CA VAL A 179 -1.08 1.38 -9.81
C VAL A 179 -0.03 0.85 -8.84
N ASN A 180 -0.40 0.68 -7.57
CA ASN A 180 0.44 0.09 -6.54
C ASN A 180 0.94 -1.31 -6.94
N LEU A 181 0.03 -2.16 -7.42
CA LEU A 181 0.33 -3.52 -7.89
C LEU A 181 1.29 -3.52 -9.09
N LEU A 182 0.98 -2.75 -10.13
CA LEU A 182 1.81 -2.70 -11.34
C LEU A 182 3.23 -2.24 -11.02
N ARG A 183 3.36 -1.20 -10.20
CA ARG A 183 4.67 -0.65 -9.83
C ARG A 183 5.44 -1.58 -8.90
N ALA A 184 4.76 -2.31 -8.01
CA ALA A 184 5.39 -3.33 -7.20
C ALA A 184 5.97 -4.47 -8.07
N ILE A 185 5.21 -4.93 -9.07
CA ILE A 185 5.66 -5.97 -10.01
C ILE A 185 6.84 -5.48 -10.86
N GLU A 186 6.73 -4.27 -11.43
CA GLU A 186 7.82 -3.67 -12.20
C GLU A 186 9.07 -3.53 -11.32
N LEU A 187 8.96 -2.95 -10.12
CA LEU A 187 10.10 -2.75 -9.22
C LEU A 187 10.72 -4.09 -8.80
N GLN A 188 9.91 -5.10 -8.48
CA GLN A 188 10.41 -6.43 -8.12
C GLN A 188 11.14 -7.11 -9.29
N ASN A 189 10.92 -6.68 -10.53
CA ASN A 189 11.67 -7.13 -11.70
C ASN A 189 13.04 -6.44 -11.84
N TRP A 190 13.20 -5.25 -11.28
CA TRP A 190 14.46 -4.49 -11.30
C TRP A 190 15.35 -4.79 -10.08
N THR A 191 14.80 -5.46 -9.06
CA THR A 191 15.49 -5.81 -7.83
C THR A 191 16.04 -7.24 -7.88
N ASP A 192 16.92 -7.59 -6.94
CA ASP A 192 17.39 -8.96 -6.77
C ASP A 192 16.18 -9.89 -6.49
N ASP A 193 16.20 -11.10 -7.05
CA ASP A 193 15.07 -12.05 -6.99
C ASP A 193 14.66 -12.48 -5.57
N GLU A 194 15.53 -12.24 -4.58
CA GLU A 194 15.32 -12.57 -3.17
C GLU A 194 14.64 -11.44 -2.37
N GLU A 195 14.50 -10.22 -2.92
CA GLU A 195 13.90 -9.10 -2.18
C GLU A 195 12.37 -9.24 -2.09
N SER A 196 11.89 -9.29 -0.85
CA SER A 196 10.45 -9.35 -0.56
C SER A 196 9.78 -7.99 -0.74
N MET A 197 8.73 -7.97 -1.57
CA MET A 197 8.00 -6.76 -1.96
C MET A 197 6.67 -6.65 -1.23
N ILE A 198 6.35 -5.45 -0.73
CA ILE A 198 5.07 -5.14 -0.10
C ILE A 198 4.40 -3.93 -0.74
N THR A 199 3.09 -4.04 -0.93
CA THR A 199 2.24 -2.90 -1.28
C THR A 199 0.89 -2.93 -0.54
N VAL A 200 0.02 -1.95 -0.81
CA VAL A 200 -1.31 -1.83 -0.21
C VAL A 200 -2.37 -1.60 -1.29
N PHE A 201 -3.55 -2.18 -1.11
CA PHE A 201 -4.73 -1.93 -1.95
C PHE A 201 -5.64 -0.98 -1.20
N GLN A 202 -5.78 0.26 -1.69
CA GLN A 202 -6.41 1.38 -0.98
C GLN A 202 -7.82 1.70 -1.49
N ASP A 203 -8.25 1.04 -2.55
CA ASP A 203 -9.54 1.24 -3.19
C ASP A 203 -10.08 -0.06 -3.78
N ASP A 204 -11.40 -0.13 -3.86
CA ASP A 204 -12.13 -1.26 -4.42
C ASP A 204 -12.63 -0.95 -5.85
N ILE A 205 -13.22 -1.96 -6.47
CA ILE A 205 -13.68 -1.90 -7.86
C ILE A 205 -14.78 -0.86 -8.11
N SER A 206 -15.48 -0.38 -7.06
CA SER A 206 -16.50 0.67 -7.22
C SER A 206 -15.90 1.98 -7.75
N ALA A 207 -14.60 2.20 -7.52
CA ALA A 207 -13.86 3.32 -8.09
C ALA A 207 -13.71 3.25 -9.63
N LEU A 208 -13.85 2.07 -10.24
CA LEU A 208 -13.73 1.89 -11.70
C LEU A 208 -14.91 2.46 -12.50
N GLN A 209 -16.07 2.73 -11.87
CA GLN A 209 -17.26 3.24 -12.57
C GLN A 209 -17.06 4.63 -13.20
N LYS A 210 -15.93 5.29 -12.95
CA LYS A 210 -15.66 6.68 -13.36
C LYS A 210 -14.64 6.84 -14.50
N ILE A 211 -14.06 5.76 -15.03
CA ILE A 211 -12.92 5.85 -15.97
C ILE A 211 -13.29 5.37 -17.39
N GLN A 212 -13.01 6.22 -18.39
CA GLN A 212 -13.27 6.00 -19.82
C GLN A 212 -12.04 5.43 -20.57
N PRO A 213 -12.25 4.72 -21.71
CA PRO A 213 -11.27 3.78 -22.26
C PRO A 213 -10.19 4.43 -23.15
N GLN A 214 -8.91 4.25 -22.77
CA GLN A 214 -7.79 4.23 -23.70
C GLN A 214 -7.08 2.86 -23.62
N TYR A 215 -7.83 1.78 -23.85
CA TYR A 215 -7.38 0.42 -23.56
C TYR A 215 -6.43 -0.21 -24.60
N HIS A 216 -6.46 0.24 -25.86
CA HIS A 216 -5.73 -0.47 -26.94
C HIS A 216 -4.20 -0.48 -26.74
N ASP A 217 -3.61 0.66 -26.35
CA ASP A 217 -2.16 0.71 -26.09
C ASP A 217 -1.79 0.07 -24.75
N ALA A 218 -2.73 0.08 -23.80
CA ALA A 218 -2.53 -0.54 -22.48
C ALA A 218 -2.54 -2.07 -22.57
N GLU A 219 -3.41 -2.67 -23.38
CA GLU A 219 -3.41 -4.11 -23.64
C GLU A 219 -2.08 -4.57 -24.25
N LYS A 220 -1.56 -3.82 -25.23
CA LYS A 220 -0.25 -4.10 -25.83
C LYS A 220 0.88 -4.05 -24.80
N ARG A 221 0.92 -3.03 -23.94
CA ARG A 221 1.93 -2.92 -22.87
C ARG A 221 1.80 -4.03 -21.84
N LEU A 222 0.57 -4.34 -21.38
CA LEU A 222 0.35 -5.40 -20.40
C LEU A 222 0.71 -6.78 -20.95
N ASN A 223 0.39 -7.04 -22.22
CA ASN A 223 0.81 -8.26 -22.91
C ASN A 223 2.34 -8.32 -23.06
N ALA A 224 3.02 -7.19 -23.27
CA ALA A 224 4.48 -7.13 -23.30
C ALA A 224 5.11 -7.53 -21.96
N TYR A 225 4.49 -7.16 -20.83
CA TYR A 225 4.98 -7.58 -19.51
C TYR A 225 4.84 -9.09 -19.26
N ASN A 226 4.02 -9.83 -20.01
CA ASN A 226 3.79 -11.28 -19.83
C ASN A 226 3.52 -11.67 -18.35
N ILE A 227 2.75 -10.85 -17.63
CA ILE A 227 2.35 -11.09 -16.24
C ILE A 227 1.23 -12.12 -16.22
N ALA A 228 1.31 -13.16 -15.38
CA ALA A 228 0.21 -14.06 -15.09
C ALA A 228 0.06 -14.24 -13.58
N PHE A 229 -1.14 -14.03 -13.03
CA PHE A 229 -1.43 -14.37 -11.64
C PHE A 229 -1.66 -15.88 -11.53
N LEU A 230 -1.02 -16.51 -10.55
CA LEU A 230 -0.99 -17.97 -10.40
C LEU A 230 -1.91 -18.43 -9.28
N ASP A 231 -1.76 -17.82 -8.10
CA ASP A 231 -2.52 -18.15 -6.90
C ASP A 231 -2.45 -16.99 -5.89
N TYR A 232 -3.25 -17.05 -4.83
CA TYR A 232 -3.09 -16.20 -3.66
C TYR A 232 -3.43 -16.93 -2.36
N ARG A 233 -2.85 -16.46 -1.26
CA ARG A 233 -3.13 -16.97 0.09
C ARG A 233 -3.39 -15.82 1.05
N GLU A 234 -4.50 -15.89 1.76
CA GLU A 234 -4.77 -15.01 2.90
C GLU A 234 -3.79 -15.33 4.05
N LEU A 235 -3.12 -14.30 4.57
CA LEU A 235 -2.24 -14.43 5.73
C LEU A 235 -3.04 -14.38 7.03
N ARG A 236 -2.52 -15.07 8.05
CA ARG A 236 -3.19 -15.17 9.35
C ARG A 236 -3.54 -13.79 9.91
N LYS A 237 -4.80 -13.60 10.31
CA LYS A 237 -5.25 -12.35 10.95
C LYS A 237 -4.59 -12.16 12.32
N VAL A 238 -4.33 -10.90 12.66
CA VAL A 238 -3.85 -10.55 14.00
C VAL A 238 -5.02 -10.66 15.00
N PRO A 239 -4.86 -11.35 16.14
CA PRO A 239 -5.93 -11.52 17.12
C PRO A 239 -6.47 -10.18 17.65
N GLU A 240 -7.78 -10.06 17.79
CA GLU A 240 -8.46 -8.86 18.30
C GLU A 240 -7.90 -8.38 19.65
N ALA A 241 -7.55 -9.31 20.54
CA ALA A 241 -6.98 -9.02 21.84
C ALA A 241 -5.71 -8.15 21.77
N PHE A 242 -4.90 -8.31 20.70
CA PHE A 242 -3.72 -7.47 20.50
C PHE A 242 -4.08 -6.00 20.28
N PHE A 243 -5.09 -5.73 19.45
CA PHE A 243 -5.53 -4.36 19.16
C PHE A 243 -6.21 -3.74 20.37
N LYS A 244 -7.03 -4.49 21.09
CA LYS A 244 -7.65 -4.01 22.32
C LYS A 244 -6.60 -3.62 23.37
N GLN A 245 -5.55 -4.42 23.52
CA GLN A 245 -4.43 -4.08 24.40
C GLN A 245 -3.70 -2.80 23.92
N LEU A 246 -3.44 -2.68 22.61
CA LEU A 246 -2.77 -1.50 22.04
C LEU A 246 -3.58 -0.21 22.23
N LEU A 247 -4.91 -0.30 22.16
CA LEU A 247 -5.85 0.81 22.35
C LEU A 247 -6.16 1.10 23.83
N GLY A 248 -5.74 0.24 24.77
CA GLY A 248 -6.13 0.34 26.18
C GLY A 248 -7.63 0.11 26.40
N LEU A 249 -8.22 -0.83 25.66
CA LEU A 249 -9.61 -1.28 25.80
C LEU A 249 -9.75 -2.52 26.70
N VAL A 250 -8.64 -3.03 27.25
CA VAL A 250 -8.58 -4.15 28.22
C VAL A 250 -7.56 -3.83 29.29
#